data_AF-A0A971JKL0-F1
#
_entry.id   AF-A0A971JKL0-F1
#
_cell.length_a   1.000
_cell.length_b   1.000
_cell.length_c   1.000
_cell.angle_alpha   90.00
_cell.angle_beta   90.00
_cell.angle_gamma   90.00
#
_symmetry.space_group_name_H-M   'P 1'
#
loop_
_entity.id
_entity.type
_entity.pdbx_description
1 polymer ?
#
loop_
_entity_poly.entity_id
_entity_poly.type
_entity_poly.pdbx_seq_one_letter_code
_entity_poly.pdbx_strand_id
1 'polypeptide(L)'
;MCKSLREFVRDENDEVIISYGQVVREERFFCAVLFHLLISDLGFLDSFLKKCGVLEVDLSEVRVFIEYAMARDLWNSMEGHENVNHNRVLFLKEYVPSLKEYIPKDFNSDSIREFNQRLVAGPSLSNRFIQSPGCWSMEKVESLILGGECEVEGACMLKWAFNIKPDIVIEYSNNHAVCIEAKVESDEDMYKFENRYKITAKQTEVQKFLMKKILGYETKHVFLRNSNKESRRGSNEKELCLSWTEVFPAKTNGILNVDENPMVKMAKKRLLKISGGK
;
A
#
# COMPACT_ATOMS: atom_id res chain seq x y z
N MET A 1 -20.59 -27.96 28.42
CA MET A 1 -19.46 -27.87 27.47
C MET A 1 -19.81 -26.76 26.47
N CYS A 2 -19.00 -25.72 26.34
CA CYS A 2 -19.26 -24.65 25.37
C CYS A 2 -18.88 -25.13 23.97
N LYS A 3 -19.75 -24.92 22.99
CA LYS A 3 -19.46 -25.23 21.59
C LYS A 3 -18.44 -24.24 21.02
N SER A 4 -17.58 -24.69 20.12
CA SER A 4 -16.62 -23.84 19.40
C SER A 4 -17.30 -23.08 18.26
N LEU A 5 -16.77 -21.91 17.86
CA LEU A 5 -17.30 -21.12 16.73
C LEU A 5 -17.42 -21.95 15.44
N ARG A 6 -16.48 -22.87 15.20
CA ARG A 6 -16.48 -23.76 14.02
C ARG A 6 -17.68 -24.71 13.98
N GLU A 7 -18.29 -25.02 15.12
CA GLU A 7 -19.47 -25.88 15.20
C GLU A 7 -20.77 -25.13 14.90
N PHE A 8 -20.74 -23.79 14.91
CA PHE A 8 -21.88 -22.93 14.60
C PHE A 8 -21.91 -22.47 13.15
N VAL A 9 -20.80 -22.56 12.42
CA VAL A 9 -20.71 -22.08 11.05
C VAL A 9 -20.60 -23.28 10.10
N ARG A 10 -21.55 -23.33 9.17
CA ARG A 10 -21.70 -24.37 8.16
C ARG A 10 -21.45 -23.75 6.79
N ASP A 11 -20.99 -24.54 5.83
CA ASP A 11 -20.90 -24.11 4.45
C ASP A 11 -22.25 -24.22 3.72
N GLU A 12 -22.28 -23.98 2.41
CA GLU A 12 -23.52 -23.98 1.62
C GLU A 12 -24.19 -25.36 1.49
N ASN A 13 -23.46 -26.43 1.82
CA ASN A 13 -23.97 -27.81 1.82
C ASN A 13 -24.32 -28.29 3.23
N ASP A 14 -24.40 -27.36 4.20
CA ASP A 14 -24.59 -27.65 5.63
C ASP A 14 -23.45 -28.50 6.25
N GLU A 15 -22.27 -28.44 5.65
CA GLU A 15 -21.08 -29.14 6.14
C GLU A 15 -20.26 -28.25 7.08
N VAL A 16 -19.56 -28.88 8.04
CA VAL A 16 -18.68 -28.14 8.97
C VAL A 16 -17.53 -27.50 8.20
N ILE A 17 -17.19 -26.26 8.52
CA ILE A 17 -16.00 -25.62 7.95
C ILE A 17 -14.72 -26.28 8.51
N ILE A 18 -14.01 -26.96 7.61
CA ILE A 18 -12.79 -27.71 7.92
C ILE A 18 -11.51 -26.93 7.61
N SER A 19 -11.56 -25.94 6.72
CA SER A 19 -10.39 -25.16 6.28
C SER A 19 -10.65 -23.65 6.23
N TYR A 20 -9.63 -22.87 6.60
CA TYR A 20 -9.68 -21.41 6.58
C TYR A 20 -10.00 -20.85 5.19
N GLY A 21 -9.56 -21.49 4.11
CA GLY A 21 -9.84 -21.04 2.75
C GLY A 21 -11.32 -21.03 2.35
N GLN A 22 -12.18 -21.75 3.08
CA GLN A 22 -13.63 -21.70 2.88
C GLN A 22 -14.23 -20.37 3.36
N VAL A 23 -13.56 -19.71 4.30
CA VAL A 23 -14.04 -18.51 5.00
C VAL A 23 -13.08 -17.33 4.91
N VAL A 24 -11.97 -17.45 4.19
CA VAL A 24 -11.01 -16.35 4.05
C VAL A 24 -11.69 -15.15 3.41
N ARG A 25 -11.54 -14.00 4.06
CA ARG A 25 -12.04 -12.69 3.63
C ARG A 25 -10.89 -11.71 3.37
N GLU A 26 -9.72 -12.01 3.94
CA GLU A 26 -8.52 -11.19 3.89
C GLU A 26 -7.93 -11.16 2.48
N GLU A 27 -7.80 -9.97 1.92
CA GLU A 27 -7.23 -9.68 0.61
C GLU A 27 -5.80 -10.22 0.49
N ARG A 28 -5.04 -10.20 1.59
CA ARG A 28 -3.64 -10.66 1.66
C ARG A 28 -3.46 -12.09 1.15
N PHE A 29 -4.44 -12.96 1.37
CA PHE A 29 -4.40 -14.32 0.85
C PHE A 29 -4.38 -14.33 -0.69
N PHE A 30 -5.25 -13.54 -1.32
CA PHE A 30 -5.37 -13.45 -2.77
C PHE A 30 -4.17 -12.73 -3.38
N CYS A 31 -3.66 -11.69 -2.72
CA CYS A 31 -2.43 -11.01 -3.11
C CYS A 31 -1.22 -11.96 -3.08
N ALA A 32 -1.12 -12.85 -2.08
CA ALA A 32 -0.04 -13.84 -2.02
C ALA A 32 -0.12 -14.84 -3.19
N VAL A 33 -1.32 -15.30 -3.55
CA VAL A 33 -1.51 -16.16 -4.72
C VAL A 33 -1.16 -15.43 -6.01
N LEU A 34 -1.62 -14.18 -6.18
CA LEU A 34 -1.30 -13.36 -7.35
C LEU A 34 0.21 -13.12 -7.46
N PHE A 35 0.86 -12.72 -6.37
CA PHE A 35 2.30 -12.52 -6.28
C PHE A 35 3.06 -13.76 -6.74
N HIS A 36 2.69 -14.94 -6.23
CA HIS A 36 3.31 -16.20 -6.63
C HIS A 36 3.22 -16.44 -8.15
N LEU A 37 2.07 -16.17 -8.77
CA LEU A 37 1.92 -16.32 -10.22
C LEU A 37 2.77 -15.31 -10.99
N LEU A 38 2.79 -14.05 -10.56
CA LEU A 38 3.55 -12.98 -11.19
C LEU A 38 5.06 -13.28 -11.21
N ILE A 39 5.60 -13.94 -10.18
CA ILE A 39 7.03 -14.26 -10.12
C ILE A 39 7.39 -15.64 -10.70
N SER A 40 6.43 -16.55 -10.81
CA SER A 40 6.70 -17.95 -11.22
C SER A 40 6.42 -18.20 -12.70
N ASP A 41 5.65 -17.33 -13.36
CA ASP A 41 5.22 -17.50 -14.75
C ASP A 41 5.36 -16.18 -15.52
N LEU A 42 6.35 -16.12 -16.41
CA LEU A 42 6.60 -14.94 -17.25
C LEU A 42 5.47 -14.67 -18.24
N GLY A 43 4.76 -15.70 -18.71
CA GLY A 43 3.60 -15.54 -19.59
C GLY A 43 2.40 -14.95 -18.84
N PHE A 44 2.20 -15.36 -17.59
CA PHE A 44 1.21 -14.75 -16.70
C PHE A 44 1.56 -13.28 -16.40
N LEU A 45 2.81 -13.00 -16.05
CA LEU A 45 3.30 -11.64 -15.79
C LEU A 45 3.08 -10.72 -16.98
N ASP A 46 3.49 -11.12 -18.19
CA ASP A 46 3.29 -10.36 -19.42
C ASP A 46 1.79 -10.11 -19.70
N SER A 47 0.97 -11.15 -19.61
CA SER A 47 -0.47 -11.00 -19.81
C SER A 47 -1.11 -10.08 -18.76
N PHE A 48 -0.64 -10.11 -17.52
CA PHE A 48 -1.14 -9.25 -16.45
C PHE A 48 -0.71 -7.80 -16.67
N LEU A 49 0.54 -7.54 -17.00
CA LEU A 49 1.05 -6.19 -17.34
C LEU A 49 0.29 -5.58 -18.52
N LYS A 50 -0.03 -6.37 -19.54
CA LYS A 50 -0.90 -5.93 -20.66
C LYS A 50 -2.30 -5.57 -20.20
N LYS A 51 -2.91 -6.34 -19.30
CA LYS A 51 -4.20 -5.98 -18.67
C LYS A 51 -4.08 -4.68 -17.87
N CYS A 52 -2.93 -4.43 -17.24
CA CYS A 52 -2.60 -3.17 -16.58
C CYS A 52 -2.33 -2.00 -17.54
N GLY A 53 -2.37 -2.23 -18.86
CA GLY A 53 -2.10 -1.22 -19.87
C GLY A 53 -0.61 -0.93 -20.08
N VAL A 54 0.27 -1.87 -19.75
CA VAL A 54 1.71 -1.87 -20.08
C VAL A 54 1.90 -2.77 -21.30
N LEU A 55 2.21 -2.17 -22.46
CA LEU A 55 2.18 -2.88 -23.75
C LEU A 55 3.53 -3.51 -24.12
N GLU A 56 4.62 -2.83 -23.80
CA GLU A 56 5.99 -3.23 -24.14
C GLU A 56 6.87 -3.07 -22.89
N VAL A 57 7.54 -4.16 -22.51
CA VAL A 57 8.37 -4.22 -21.30
C VAL A 57 9.42 -5.31 -21.48
N ASP A 58 10.65 -5.06 -21.03
CA ASP A 58 11.63 -6.12 -20.83
C ASP A 58 11.32 -6.86 -19.52
N LEU A 59 10.76 -8.07 -19.63
CA LEU A 59 10.40 -8.89 -18.47
C LEU A 59 11.61 -9.26 -17.59
N SER A 60 12.84 -9.19 -18.10
CA SER A 60 14.05 -9.47 -17.32
C SER A 60 14.37 -8.36 -16.31
N GLU A 61 13.86 -7.15 -16.54
CA GLU A 61 14.00 -6.00 -15.64
C GLU A 61 12.85 -5.90 -14.65
N VAL A 62 11.76 -6.64 -14.84
CA VAL A 62 10.58 -6.56 -13.99
C VAL A 62 10.87 -7.12 -12.60
N ARG A 63 10.45 -6.39 -11.57
CA ARG A 63 10.52 -6.79 -10.17
C ARG A 63 9.13 -6.64 -9.53
N VAL A 64 8.72 -7.65 -8.78
CA VAL A 64 7.41 -7.69 -8.12
C VAL A 64 7.63 -7.71 -6.61
N PHE A 65 6.91 -6.87 -5.89
CA PHE A 65 7.00 -6.74 -4.44
C PHE A 65 5.62 -6.81 -3.80
N ILE A 66 5.55 -7.32 -2.57
CA ILE A 66 4.34 -7.34 -1.73
C ILE A 66 4.54 -6.46 -0.51
N GLU A 67 3.45 -5.91 0.03
CA GLU A 67 3.49 -5.01 1.19
C GLU A 67 4.58 -3.92 1.04
N TYR A 68 4.48 -3.15 -0.04
CA TYR A 68 5.56 -2.29 -0.50
C TYR A 68 5.84 -1.12 0.45
N ALA A 69 6.94 -1.18 1.21
CA ALA A 69 7.27 -0.21 2.26
C ALA A 69 8.48 0.69 1.91
N MET A 70 8.73 0.93 0.61
CA MET A 70 9.96 1.55 0.13
C MET A 70 10.27 2.91 0.78
N ALA A 71 9.30 3.81 0.99
CA ALA A 71 9.59 5.11 1.62
C ALA A 71 10.17 4.97 3.04
N ARG A 72 9.61 4.04 3.83
CA ARG A 72 10.10 3.74 5.18
C ARG A 72 11.48 3.09 5.12
N ASP A 73 11.68 2.16 4.19
CA ASP A 73 12.90 1.38 4.11
C ASP A 73 14.07 2.22 3.53
N LEU A 74 13.80 3.09 2.55
CA LEU A 74 14.73 4.12 2.07
C LEU A 74 15.13 5.07 3.19
N TRP A 75 14.16 5.51 4.02
CA TRP A 75 14.46 6.38 5.15
C TRP A 75 15.48 5.76 6.09
N ASN A 76 15.28 4.50 6.47
CA ASN A 76 16.18 3.76 7.33
C ASN A 76 17.52 3.46 6.65
N SER A 77 17.54 3.21 5.34
CA SER A 77 18.78 2.96 4.60
C SER A 77 19.77 4.14 4.65
N MET A 78 19.26 5.38 4.83
CA MET A 78 20.11 6.56 4.95
C MET A 78 21.04 6.54 6.18
N GLU A 79 20.80 5.70 7.19
CA GLU A 79 21.60 5.68 8.44
C GLU A 79 23.07 5.31 8.25
N GLY A 80 23.41 4.67 7.13
CA GLY A 80 24.79 4.39 6.72
C GLY A 80 25.48 5.53 5.95
N HIS A 81 24.76 6.61 5.61
CA HIS A 81 25.30 7.69 4.78
C HIS A 81 25.82 8.86 5.61
N GLU A 82 26.86 9.51 5.09
CA GLU A 82 27.29 10.82 5.60
C GLU A 82 26.14 11.83 5.50
N ASN A 83 26.05 12.73 6.49
CA ASN A 83 25.05 13.80 6.52
C ASN A 83 23.58 13.31 6.54
N VAL A 84 23.29 12.09 7.01
CA VAL A 84 21.93 11.51 7.09
C VAL A 84 20.89 12.46 7.66
N ASN A 85 21.18 13.13 8.78
CA ASN A 85 20.21 14.02 9.44
C ASN A 85 19.96 15.29 8.62
N HIS A 86 20.99 15.80 7.96
CA HIS A 86 20.88 16.93 7.05
C HIS A 86 19.98 16.57 5.87
N ASN A 87 20.22 15.43 5.22
CA ASN A 87 19.45 14.96 4.07
C ASN A 87 17.98 14.70 4.44
N ARG A 88 17.74 14.04 5.59
CA ARG A 88 16.38 13.83 6.13
C ARG A 88 15.66 15.16 6.31
N VAL A 89 16.30 16.14 6.93
CA VAL A 89 15.70 17.47 7.13
C VAL A 89 15.47 18.23 5.82
N LEU A 90 16.39 18.16 4.86
CA LEU A 90 16.19 18.76 3.52
C LEU A 90 14.93 18.20 2.88
N PHE A 91 14.76 16.87 2.89
CA PHE A 91 13.55 16.24 2.39
C PHE A 91 12.28 16.70 3.13
N LEU A 92 12.31 16.81 4.45
CA LEU A 92 11.14 17.26 5.22
C LEU A 92 10.70 18.69 4.87
N LYS A 93 11.64 19.60 4.59
CA LYS A 93 11.34 21.01 4.24
C LYS A 93 10.54 21.16 2.96
N GLU A 94 10.72 20.26 2.00
CA GLU A 94 10.01 20.32 0.72
C GLU A 94 8.51 20.13 0.89
N TYR A 95 8.09 19.40 1.93
CA TYR A 95 6.67 19.09 2.19
C TYR A 95 6.09 19.84 3.39
N VAL A 96 6.93 20.25 4.35
CA VAL A 96 6.51 21.01 5.54
C VAL A 96 7.48 22.18 5.78
N PRO A 97 7.39 23.27 4.97
CA PRO A 97 8.33 24.39 5.02
C PRO A 97 8.48 25.06 6.40
N SER A 98 7.42 25.13 7.21
CA SER A 98 7.42 25.67 8.57
C SER A 98 8.39 24.95 9.50
N LEU A 99 8.74 23.68 9.21
CA LEU A 99 9.77 22.97 9.99
C LEU A 99 11.14 23.64 9.91
N LYS A 100 11.38 24.51 8.91
CA LYS A 100 12.65 25.23 8.76
C LYS A 100 13.09 25.95 10.04
N GLU A 101 12.14 26.53 10.77
CA GLU A 101 12.41 27.31 11.99
C GLU A 101 12.86 26.45 13.18
N TYR A 102 12.65 25.14 13.12
CA TYR A 102 12.91 24.22 14.23
C TYR A 102 14.14 23.34 14.02
N ILE A 103 14.83 23.49 12.88
CA ILE A 103 15.91 22.58 12.49
C ILE A 103 17.13 22.72 13.39
N PRO A 104 17.74 21.58 13.79
CA PRO A 104 19.02 21.59 14.48
C PRO A 104 20.10 22.35 13.72
N LYS A 105 20.80 23.27 14.39
CA LYS A 105 21.90 24.03 13.79
C LYS A 105 23.17 23.20 13.60
N ASP A 106 23.42 22.25 14.48
CA ASP A 106 24.67 21.49 14.56
C ASP A 106 24.49 19.96 14.58
N PHE A 107 23.25 19.47 14.47
CA PHE A 107 22.88 18.04 14.49
C PHE A 107 23.61 17.23 15.58
N ASN A 108 23.89 17.85 16.73
CA ASN A 108 24.41 17.14 17.89
C ASN A 108 23.30 16.29 18.56
N SER A 109 23.67 15.44 19.51
CA SER A 109 22.72 14.48 20.10
C SER A 109 21.51 15.14 20.77
N ASP A 110 21.72 16.24 21.49
CA ASP A 110 20.67 16.97 22.18
C ASP A 110 19.73 17.68 21.20
N SER A 111 20.28 18.35 20.19
CA SER A 111 19.51 19.05 19.15
C SER A 111 18.65 18.09 18.31
N ILE A 112 19.16 16.90 17.98
CA ILE A 112 18.40 15.85 17.29
C ILE A 112 17.25 15.37 18.18
N ARG A 113 17.55 15.08 19.45
CA ARG A 113 16.53 14.62 20.40
C ARG A 113 15.44 15.67 20.59
N GLU A 114 15.81 16.93 20.73
CA GLU A 114 14.89 18.06 20.87
C GLU A 114 14.01 18.22 19.63
N PHE A 115 14.58 18.13 18.43
CA PHE A 115 13.81 18.13 17.18
C PHE A 115 12.81 16.97 17.12
N ASN A 116 13.26 15.75 17.41
CA ASN A 116 12.37 14.58 17.42
C ASN A 116 11.26 14.71 18.47
N GLN A 117 11.55 15.28 19.65
CA GLN A 117 10.58 15.49 20.72
C GLN A 117 9.41 16.38 20.28
N ARG A 118 9.69 17.36 19.42
CA ARG A 118 8.69 18.25 18.82
C ARG A 118 7.76 17.54 17.84
N LEU A 119 8.19 16.46 17.20
CA LEU A 119 7.43 15.83 16.11
C LEU A 119 6.82 14.47 16.47
N VAL A 120 7.52 13.66 17.26
CA VAL A 120 7.22 12.23 17.44
C VAL A 120 6.33 11.96 18.66
N ALA A 121 5.48 10.94 18.56
CA ALA A 121 4.72 10.40 19.69
C ALA A 121 5.53 9.34 20.47
N GLY A 122 5.42 9.34 21.81
CA GLY A 122 5.90 8.24 22.65
C GLY A 122 7.31 8.42 23.25
N PRO A 123 7.77 7.42 24.04
CA PRO A 123 8.97 7.54 24.88
C PRO A 123 10.28 7.31 24.12
N SER A 124 10.23 6.66 22.95
CA SER A 124 11.42 6.23 22.19
C SER A 124 11.92 7.32 21.25
N LEU A 125 12.47 8.39 21.84
CA LEU A 125 13.09 9.48 21.10
C LEU A 125 14.52 9.10 20.72
N SER A 126 14.82 9.14 19.42
CA SER A 126 16.20 8.99 18.95
C SER A 126 16.98 10.27 19.23
N ASN A 127 18.20 10.11 19.73
CA ASN A 127 19.17 11.18 19.90
C ASN A 127 20.30 11.11 18.87
N ARG A 128 20.20 10.17 17.91
CA ARG A 128 21.20 9.94 16.86
C ARG A 128 20.67 10.29 15.47
N PHE A 129 19.38 10.07 15.25
CA PHE A 129 18.78 10.22 13.93
C PHE A 129 17.46 10.97 13.97
N ILE A 130 17.22 11.82 12.97
CA ILE A 130 15.92 12.44 12.72
C ILE A 130 14.90 11.34 12.39
N GLN A 131 13.84 11.23 13.18
CA GLN A 131 12.87 10.13 13.07
C GLN A 131 11.92 10.32 11.88
N SER A 132 11.46 9.20 11.34
CA SER A 132 10.59 9.12 10.16
C SER A 132 9.27 9.86 10.35
N PRO A 133 8.71 10.50 9.30
CA PRO A 133 7.33 11.02 9.29
C PRO A 133 6.29 10.01 9.74
N GLY A 134 6.53 8.71 9.48
CA GLY A 134 5.62 7.65 9.92
C GLY A 134 5.34 7.68 11.42
N CYS A 135 6.30 8.14 12.24
CA CYS A 135 6.24 8.20 13.70
C CYS A 135 5.69 9.52 14.27
N TRP A 136 5.34 10.49 13.44
CA TRP A 136 4.90 11.81 13.91
C TRP A 136 3.58 11.75 14.71
N SER A 137 3.43 12.62 15.72
CA SER A 137 2.13 13.01 16.28
C SER A 137 1.62 14.20 15.49
N MET A 138 0.48 14.05 14.83
CA MET A 138 -0.06 15.12 14.01
C MET A 138 -0.53 16.30 14.83
N GLU A 139 -0.93 16.10 16.09
CA GLU A 139 -1.27 17.17 17.01
C GLU A 139 -0.05 18.05 17.31
N LYS A 140 1.11 17.43 17.54
CA LYS A 140 2.35 18.18 17.74
C LYS A 140 2.79 18.88 16.45
N VAL A 141 2.75 18.18 15.32
CA VAL A 141 3.15 18.76 14.04
C VAL A 141 2.27 19.95 13.66
N GLU A 142 0.95 19.83 13.80
CA GLU A 142 0.00 20.92 13.55
C GLU A 142 0.26 22.14 14.44
N SER A 143 0.72 21.94 15.69
CA SER A 143 1.08 23.05 16.59
C SER A 143 2.30 23.87 16.14
N LEU A 144 3.14 23.30 15.27
CA LEU A 144 4.37 23.93 14.75
C LEU A 144 4.19 24.54 13.36
N ILE A 145 3.10 24.20 12.66
CA ILE A 145 2.83 24.66 11.30
C ILE A 145 2.26 26.07 11.33
N LEU A 146 2.90 26.96 10.56
CA LEU A 146 2.49 28.35 10.39
C LEU A 146 1.73 28.56 9.07
N GLY A 147 1.88 27.67 8.09
CA GLY A 147 1.28 27.77 6.75
C GLY A 147 -0.20 27.39 6.64
N GLY A 148 -0.90 27.14 7.74
CA GLY A 148 -2.33 26.85 7.77
C GLY A 148 -2.69 25.45 7.25
N GLU A 149 -3.95 25.27 6.83
CA GLU A 149 -4.56 23.97 6.51
C GLU A 149 -3.80 23.18 5.43
N CYS A 150 -3.37 23.84 4.35
CA CYS A 150 -2.68 23.21 3.22
C CYS A 150 -1.35 22.55 3.64
N GLU A 151 -0.59 23.19 4.54
CA GLU A 151 0.66 22.62 5.03
C GLU A 151 0.40 21.48 6.03
N VAL A 152 -0.67 21.58 6.84
CA VAL A 152 -1.11 20.48 7.72
C VAL A 152 -1.54 19.27 6.89
N GLU A 153 -2.25 19.48 5.78
CA GLU A 153 -2.59 18.43 4.82
C GLU A 153 -1.35 17.79 4.22
N GLY A 154 -0.37 18.60 3.78
CA GLY A 154 0.92 18.09 3.29
C GLY A 154 1.65 17.22 4.31
N ALA A 155 1.66 17.64 5.59
CA ALA A 155 2.24 16.86 6.68
C ALA A 155 1.47 15.57 6.96
N CYS A 156 0.13 15.59 6.89
CA CYS A 156 -0.72 14.39 6.99
C CYS A 156 -0.38 13.40 5.86
N MET A 157 -0.38 13.86 4.61
CA MET A 157 -0.06 13.05 3.44
C MET A 157 1.33 12.44 3.53
N LEU A 158 2.33 13.21 4.00
CA LEU A 158 3.67 12.72 4.24
C LEU A 158 3.70 11.61 5.31
N LYS A 159 3.07 11.83 6.48
CA LYS A 159 2.98 10.80 7.52
C LYS A 159 2.29 9.53 7.01
N TRP A 160 1.19 9.67 6.28
CA TRP A 160 0.44 8.53 5.76
C TRP A 160 1.22 7.78 4.68
N ALA A 161 1.92 8.48 3.79
CA ALA A 161 2.78 7.88 2.77
C ALA A 161 3.92 7.03 3.35
N PHE A 162 4.45 7.40 4.51
CA PHE A 162 5.48 6.60 5.21
C PHE A 162 4.94 5.37 5.94
N ASN A 163 3.61 5.29 6.13
CA ASN A 163 2.95 4.18 6.83
C ASN A 163 2.18 3.26 5.89
N ILE A 164 1.71 3.78 4.76
CA ILE A 164 0.97 3.00 3.77
C ILE A 164 1.88 1.97 3.12
N LYS A 165 1.29 0.82 2.77
CA LYS A 165 1.94 -0.21 1.98
C LYS A 165 0.97 -0.64 0.89
N PRO A 166 1.20 -0.28 -0.39
CA PRO A 166 0.48 -0.91 -1.49
C PRO A 166 0.60 -2.44 -1.40
N ASP A 167 -0.48 -3.14 -1.75
CA ASP A 167 -0.53 -4.60 -1.63
C ASP A 167 0.51 -5.27 -2.50
N ILE A 168 0.59 -4.84 -3.77
CA ILE A 168 1.59 -5.29 -4.74
C ILE A 168 2.10 -4.09 -5.55
N VAL A 169 3.41 -4.03 -5.75
CA VAL A 169 4.04 -3.11 -6.71
C VAL A 169 4.85 -3.90 -7.71
N ILE A 170 4.65 -3.61 -8.99
CA ILE A 170 5.46 -4.17 -10.09
C ILE A 170 6.29 -3.03 -10.66
N GLU A 171 7.59 -3.04 -10.39
CA GLU A 171 8.54 -2.16 -11.06
C GLU A 171 8.91 -2.78 -12.40
N TYR A 172 8.80 -2.00 -13.47
CA TYR A 172 9.06 -2.51 -14.83
C TYR A 172 10.03 -1.64 -15.64
N SER A 173 10.57 -0.60 -15.02
CA SER A 173 11.75 0.15 -15.45
C SER A 173 12.25 0.99 -14.27
N ASN A 174 13.37 1.71 -14.43
CA ASN A 174 13.96 2.54 -13.37
C ASN A 174 13.02 3.60 -12.76
N ASN A 175 11.98 4.02 -13.48
CA ASN A 175 11.07 5.07 -13.03
C ASN A 175 9.60 4.79 -13.33
N HIS A 176 9.25 3.55 -13.68
CA HIS A 176 7.84 3.19 -13.90
C HIS A 176 7.41 1.99 -13.06
N ALA A 177 6.18 2.08 -12.54
CA ALA A 177 5.59 1.05 -11.72
C ALA A 177 4.11 0.82 -12.03
N VAL A 178 3.62 -0.38 -11.71
CA VAL A 178 2.20 -0.66 -11.51
C VAL A 178 1.97 -0.80 -10.01
N CYS A 179 1.12 0.04 -9.44
CA CYS A 179 0.74 0.01 -8.02
C CYS A 179 -0.65 -0.60 -7.91
N ILE A 180 -0.75 -1.71 -7.18
CA ILE A 180 -1.97 -2.50 -7.09
C ILE A 180 -2.52 -2.41 -5.67
N GLU A 181 -3.77 -2.00 -5.57
CA GLU A 181 -4.58 -2.11 -4.35
C GLU A 181 -5.65 -3.17 -4.59
N ALA A 182 -5.75 -4.11 -3.66
CA ALA A 182 -6.64 -5.26 -3.74
C ALA A 182 -7.76 -5.13 -2.70
N LYS A 183 -9.00 -5.41 -3.13
CA LYS A 183 -10.18 -5.51 -2.27
C LYS A 183 -10.97 -6.75 -2.66
N VAL A 184 -11.41 -7.54 -1.67
CA VAL A 184 -12.20 -8.76 -1.94
C VAL A 184 -13.62 -8.56 -1.46
N GLU A 185 -13.79 -8.28 -0.18
CA GLU A 185 -15.10 -7.94 0.40
C GLU A 185 -15.14 -6.50 0.91
N SER A 186 -14.01 -5.98 1.42
CA SER A 186 -13.91 -4.63 1.96
C SER A 186 -14.07 -3.55 0.88
N ASP A 187 -14.38 -2.33 1.34
CA ASP A 187 -14.28 -1.13 0.52
C ASP A 187 -12.93 -0.46 0.76
N GLU A 188 -12.65 0.61 0.00
CA GLU A 188 -11.44 1.39 0.19
C GLU A 188 -11.42 2.09 1.56
N ASP A 189 -10.28 2.02 2.25
CA ASP A 189 -10.09 2.71 3.52
C ASP A 189 -9.83 4.21 3.34
N MET A 190 -10.08 4.97 4.41
CA MET A 190 -9.82 6.41 4.46
C MET A 190 -8.93 6.76 5.64
N TYR A 191 -7.89 7.53 5.37
CA TYR A 191 -7.10 8.23 6.37
C TYR A 191 -7.81 9.50 6.82
N LYS A 192 -7.77 9.77 8.12
CA LYS A 192 -8.42 10.92 8.75
C LYS A 192 -7.54 11.52 9.82
N PHE A 193 -7.48 12.84 9.85
CA PHE A 193 -6.97 13.62 10.96
C PHE A 193 -7.97 14.74 11.24
N GLU A 194 -8.46 14.79 12.48
CA GLU A 194 -9.45 15.76 12.92
C GLU A 194 -8.95 16.46 14.19
N ASN A 195 -8.47 17.69 14.04
CA ASN A 195 -8.11 18.57 15.16
C ASN A 195 -8.55 20.01 14.84
N ARG A 196 -7.63 20.96 14.62
CA ARG A 196 -8.02 22.31 14.15
C ARG A 196 -8.58 22.24 12.73
N TYR A 197 -8.00 21.38 11.91
CA TYR A 197 -8.46 21.09 10.55
C TYR A 197 -9.01 19.66 10.45
N LYS A 198 -9.87 19.44 9.45
CA LYS A 198 -10.43 18.13 9.12
C LYS A 198 -9.84 17.67 7.79
N ILE A 199 -8.77 16.89 7.87
CA ILE A 199 -8.07 16.36 6.70
C ILE A 199 -8.47 14.90 6.52
N THR A 200 -8.87 14.55 5.30
CA THR A 200 -9.18 13.17 4.93
C THR A 200 -8.58 12.84 3.58
N ALA A 201 -8.04 11.64 3.42
CA ALA A 201 -7.56 11.14 2.13
C ALA A 201 -7.92 9.67 1.99
N LYS A 202 -8.28 9.26 0.78
CA LYS A 202 -8.45 7.87 0.43
C LYS A 202 -7.11 7.15 0.38
N GLN A 203 -7.13 5.84 0.60
CA GLN A 203 -5.94 5.01 0.52
C GLN A 203 -5.22 5.16 -0.83
N THR A 204 -5.96 5.14 -1.95
CA THR A 204 -5.41 5.32 -3.31
C THR A 204 -4.80 6.70 -3.53
N GLU A 205 -5.35 7.76 -2.92
CA GLU A 205 -4.79 9.12 -2.99
C GLU A 205 -3.43 9.18 -2.28
N VAL A 206 -3.33 8.55 -1.11
CA VAL A 206 -2.05 8.44 -0.38
C VAL A 206 -1.04 7.59 -1.16
N GLN A 207 -1.46 6.50 -1.81
CA GLN A 207 -0.57 5.71 -2.66
C GLN A 207 -0.07 6.49 -3.88
N LYS A 208 -0.95 7.25 -4.56
CA LYS A 208 -0.56 8.12 -5.66
C LYS A 208 0.46 9.15 -5.22
N PHE A 209 0.23 9.77 -4.06
CA PHE A 209 1.18 10.69 -3.47
C PHE A 209 2.51 10.01 -3.13
N LEU A 210 2.49 8.83 -2.48
CA LEU A 210 3.69 8.03 -2.21
C LEU A 210 4.47 7.74 -3.49
N MET A 211 3.83 7.11 -4.48
CA MET A 211 4.52 6.62 -5.68
C MET A 211 5.06 7.78 -6.52
N LYS A 212 4.25 8.83 -6.74
CA LYS A 212 4.65 9.95 -7.61
C LYS A 212 5.50 10.99 -6.90
N LYS A 213 5.07 11.46 -5.72
CA LYS A 213 5.70 12.61 -5.05
C LYS A 213 6.84 12.20 -4.14
N ILE A 214 6.75 11.05 -3.47
CA ILE A 214 7.78 10.62 -2.50
C ILE A 214 8.84 9.77 -3.18
N LEU A 215 8.44 8.83 -4.04
CA LEU A 215 9.35 7.87 -4.68
C LEU A 215 9.75 8.25 -6.11
N GLY A 216 9.00 9.13 -6.78
CA GLY A 216 9.34 9.62 -8.12
C GLY A 216 8.99 8.66 -9.27
N TYR A 217 8.11 7.67 -9.05
CA TYR A 217 7.64 6.75 -10.09
C TYR A 217 6.50 7.34 -10.91
N GLU A 218 6.57 7.16 -12.23
CA GLU A 218 5.41 7.21 -13.12
C GLU A 218 4.61 5.91 -12.98
N THR A 219 3.42 6.01 -12.40
CA THR A 219 2.73 4.84 -11.85
C THR A 219 1.34 4.63 -12.44
N LYS A 220 1.08 3.41 -12.92
CA LYS A 220 -0.28 2.95 -13.23
C LYS A 220 -0.93 2.38 -11.98
N HIS A 221 -1.99 3.03 -11.51
CA HIS A 221 -2.74 2.56 -10.34
C HIS A 221 -3.85 1.60 -10.77
N VAL A 222 -3.84 0.42 -10.17
CA VAL A 222 -4.76 -0.68 -10.47
C VAL A 222 -5.52 -1.08 -9.22
N PHE A 223 -6.84 -1.12 -9.31
CA PHE A 223 -7.72 -1.55 -8.24
C PHE A 223 -8.29 -2.94 -8.57
N LEU A 224 -7.93 -3.96 -7.80
CA LEU A 224 -8.46 -5.32 -7.95
C LEU A 224 -9.69 -5.50 -7.07
N ARG A 225 -10.84 -5.88 -7.67
CA ARG A 225 -12.07 -6.13 -6.91
C ARG A 225 -12.89 -7.29 -7.46
N ASN A 226 -13.97 -7.68 -6.78
CA ASN A 226 -14.94 -8.62 -7.36
C ASN A 226 -15.82 -7.94 -8.42
N SER A 227 -16.13 -8.67 -9.50
CA SER A 227 -16.84 -8.17 -10.70
C SER A 227 -18.24 -7.61 -10.42
N ASN A 228 -18.85 -7.95 -9.29
CA ASN A 228 -20.20 -7.52 -8.92
C ASN A 228 -20.28 -6.14 -8.26
N LYS A 229 -19.15 -5.55 -7.84
CA LYS A 229 -19.13 -4.15 -7.39
C LYS A 229 -18.96 -3.29 -8.64
N GLU A 230 -20.09 -2.91 -9.25
CA GLU A 230 -20.16 -2.13 -10.50
C GLU A 230 -19.07 -1.05 -10.59
N SER A 231 -18.35 -1.06 -11.70
CA SER A 231 -17.47 0.04 -12.09
C SER A 231 -18.29 1.29 -12.39
N ARG A 232 -18.51 2.13 -11.39
CA ARG A 232 -18.87 3.54 -11.62
C ARG A 232 -17.69 4.20 -12.34
N ARG A 233 -17.75 4.22 -13.67
CA ARG A 233 -16.84 4.97 -14.55
C ARG A 233 -17.15 6.47 -14.41
N GLY A 234 -16.70 7.09 -13.33
CA GLY A 234 -16.63 8.54 -13.18
C GLY A 234 -15.33 9.09 -13.79
N SER A 235 -15.43 10.20 -14.53
CA SER A 235 -14.38 11.09 -15.03
C SER A 235 -13.44 11.56 -13.90
N ASN A 236 -12.13 11.84 -14.04
CA ASN A 236 -11.36 12.36 -15.18
C ASN A 236 -9.87 11.91 -15.21
N GLU A 237 -9.47 10.91 -14.43
CA GLU A 237 -8.20 10.15 -14.58
C GLU A 237 -8.53 8.73 -14.08
N LYS A 238 -9.07 7.90 -14.97
CA LYS A 238 -9.73 6.64 -14.56
C LYS A 238 -8.68 5.67 -14.04
N GLU A 239 -8.66 5.48 -12.73
CA GLU A 239 -8.03 4.32 -12.08
C GLU A 239 -8.45 3.05 -12.83
N LEU A 240 -7.46 2.26 -13.22
CA LEU A 240 -7.74 1.02 -13.91
C LEU A 240 -8.29 0.04 -12.89
N CYS A 241 -9.49 -0.48 -13.14
CA CYS A 241 -10.08 -1.47 -12.26
C CYS A 241 -10.18 -2.80 -13.00
N LEU A 242 -9.57 -3.83 -12.42
CA LEU A 242 -9.67 -5.19 -12.90
C LEU A 242 -10.43 -6.03 -11.87
N SER A 243 -11.19 -7.00 -12.35
CA SER A 243 -11.80 -7.98 -11.47
C SER A 243 -10.85 -9.13 -11.17
N TRP A 244 -10.99 -9.74 -10.00
CA TRP A 244 -10.23 -10.95 -9.67
C TRP A 244 -10.48 -12.10 -10.66
N THR A 245 -11.66 -12.17 -11.27
CA THR A 245 -12.00 -13.17 -12.30
C THR A 245 -11.31 -12.87 -13.64
N GLU A 246 -11.04 -11.60 -13.96
CA GLU A 246 -10.23 -11.20 -15.12
C GLU A 246 -8.74 -11.53 -14.93
N VAL A 247 -8.26 -11.52 -13.68
CA VAL A 247 -6.86 -11.82 -13.31
C VAL A 247 -6.62 -13.33 -13.18
N PHE A 248 -7.59 -14.07 -12.64
CA PHE A 248 -7.54 -15.53 -12.51
C PHE A 248 -8.51 -16.20 -13.50
N PRO A 249 -8.26 -16.18 -14.82
CA PRO A 249 -9.20 -16.72 -15.80
C PRO A 249 -9.43 -18.22 -15.58
N ALA A 250 -10.65 -18.68 -15.86
CA ALA A 250 -11.10 -20.06 -15.63
C ALA A 250 -10.33 -21.13 -16.43
N LYS A 251 -9.61 -20.73 -17.49
CA LYS A 251 -8.67 -21.58 -18.23
C LYS A 251 -7.42 -20.77 -18.48
N THR A 252 -6.29 -21.25 -17.99
CA THR A 252 -4.98 -20.79 -18.47
C THR A 252 -4.63 -21.61 -19.70
N ASN A 253 -4.53 -20.97 -20.87
CA ASN A 253 -4.09 -21.64 -22.08
C ASN A 253 -2.59 -21.94 -21.94
N GLY A 254 -2.29 -23.07 -21.31
CA GLY A 254 -1.01 -23.77 -21.28
C GLY A 254 0.21 -22.89 -21.03
N ILE A 255 0.72 -22.88 -19.79
CA ILE A 255 2.16 -22.80 -19.50
C ILE A 255 2.47 -23.25 -18.06
N LEU A 256 1.50 -23.29 -17.16
CA LEU A 256 1.54 -24.08 -15.93
C LEU A 256 0.16 -24.71 -15.73
N ASN A 257 0.09 -25.88 -15.09
CA ASN A 257 -1.15 -26.41 -14.54
C ASN A 257 -1.55 -25.55 -13.30
N VAL A 258 -1.60 -24.23 -13.48
CA VAL A 258 -2.00 -23.23 -12.47
C VAL A 258 -3.40 -23.58 -11.95
N ASP A 259 -4.22 -24.12 -12.84
CA ASP A 259 -5.53 -24.66 -12.54
C ASP A 259 -5.49 -25.91 -11.65
N GLU A 260 -4.35 -26.59 -11.50
CA GLU A 260 -4.15 -27.70 -10.56
C GLU A 260 -3.63 -27.27 -9.18
N ASN A 261 -3.02 -26.09 -9.07
CA ASN A 261 -2.51 -25.58 -7.80
C ASN A 261 -3.66 -25.47 -6.78
N PRO A 262 -3.61 -26.18 -5.63
CA PRO A 262 -4.69 -26.17 -4.65
C PRO A 262 -5.06 -24.78 -4.14
N MET A 263 -4.07 -23.88 -4.01
CA MET A 263 -4.26 -22.52 -3.53
C MET A 263 -4.98 -21.65 -4.56
N VAL A 264 -4.64 -21.82 -5.84
CA VAL A 264 -5.33 -21.11 -6.93
C VAL A 264 -6.75 -21.65 -7.11
N LYS A 265 -6.96 -22.97 -7.05
CA LYS A 265 -8.29 -23.58 -7.04
C LYS A 265 -9.14 -23.03 -5.89
N MET A 266 -8.56 -22.96 -4.70
CA MET A 266 -9.23 -22.46 -3.50
C MET A 266 -9.57 -20.97 -3.63
N ALA A 267 -8.63 -20.15 -4.10
CA ALA A 267 -8.86 -18.73 -4.38
C ALA A 267 -9.98 -18.53 -5.40
N LYS A 268 -9.93 -19.24 -6.53
CA LYS A 268 -10.96 -19.21 -7.58
C LYS A 268 -12.33 -19.62 -7.05
N LYS A 269 -12.40 -20.75 -6.33
CA LYS A 269 -13.65 -21.24 -5.72
C LYS A 269 -14.23 -20.20 -4.75
N ARG A 270 -13.39 -19.56 -3.93
CA ARG A 270 -13.82 -18.52 -2.99
C ARG A 270 -14.30 -17.26 -3.70
N LEU A 271 -13.59 -16.78 -4.72
CA LEU A 271 -13.97 -15.62 -5.52
C LEU A 271 -15.30 -15.86 -6.28
N LEU A 272 -15.48 -17.06 -6.84
CA LEU A 272 -16.74 -17.46 -7.47
C LEU A 272 -17.89 -17.48 -6.45
N LYS A 273 -17.66 -17.99 -5.24
CA LYS A 273 -18.67 -17.96 -4.16
C LYS A 273 -19.07 -16.54 -3.79
N ILE A 274 -18.10 -15.64 -3.64
CA ILE A 274 -18.37 -14.23 -3.32
C ILE A 274 -19.09 -13.53 -4.48
N SER A 275 -18.75 -13.88 -5.73
CA SER A 275 -19.35 -13.29 -6.93
C SER A 275 -20.67 -13.94 -7.37
N GLY A 276 -20.98 -15.15 -6.89
CA GLY A 276 -22.20 -15.89 -7.23
C GLY A 276 -23.30 -15.78 -6.17
N GLY A 277 -23.01 -15.21 -5.01
CA GLY A 277 -23.97 -14.99 -3.93
C GLY A 277 -24.96 -13.87 -4.25
N LYS A 278 -26.02 -14.21 -4.99
CA LYS A 278 -27.36 -13.65 -4.86
C LYS A 278 -28.37 -14.78 -4.87
#